data_AF-A0A6N6KFL9-F1
#
_entry.id   AF-A0A6N6KFL9-F1
#
_cell.length_a   1.000
_cell.length_b   1.000
_cell.length_c   1.000
_cell.angle_alpha   90.00
_cell.angle_beta   90.00
_cell.angle_gamma   90.00
#
_symmetry.space_group_name_H-M   'P 1'
#
loop_
_entity.id
_entity.type
_entity.pdbx_description
1 polymer ?
#
loop_
_entity_poly.entity_id
_entity_poly.type
_entity_poly.pdbx_seq_one_letter_code
_entity_poly.pdbx_strand_id
1 'polypeptide(L)'
;MNDNDQYIKEQLENFGKRLKKIRQEKGFTNYEQFAYEHNIGRAQYGRYEKGSDLRLSSLLKLLRVMEIDPVEFFSEGFTFKKGSKGD
;
A
#
# COMPACT_ATOMS: atom_id res chain seq x y z
N MET A 1 13.30 1.89 -18.25
CA MET A 1 12.55 0.90 -17.46
C MET A 1 11.72 0.11 -18.45
N ASN A 2 11.72 -1.22 -18.33
CA ASN A 2 10.84 -2.03 -19.18
C ASN A 2 9.37 -1.90 -18.69
N ASP A 3 8.41 -2.36 -19.49
CA ASP A 3 6.99 -2.27 -19.15
C ASP A 3 6.64 -2.96 -17.82
N ASN A 4 7.34 -4.04 -17.47
CA ASN A 4 7.15 -4.74 -16.20
C ASN A 4 7.64 -3.91 -15.01
N ASP A 5 8.80 -3.26 -15.11
CA ASP A 5 9.34 -2.40 -14.06
C ASP A 5 8.40 -1.23 -13.79
N GLN A 6 7.85 -0.64 -14.86
CA GLN A 6 6.89 0.46 -14.77
C GLN A 6 5.58 -0.02 -14.13
N TYR A 7 5.07 -1.19 -14.54
CA TYR A 7 3.89 -1.80 -13.93
C TYR A 7 4.10 -2.06 -12.43
N ILE A 8 5.22 -2.66 -12.05
CA ILE A 8 5.56 -2.94 -10.64
C ILE A 8 5.61 -1.64 -9.85
N LYS A 9 6.31 -0.61 -10.38
CA LYS A 9 6.39 0.71 -9.75
C LYS A 9 5.01 1.33 -9.54
N GLU A 10 4.13 1.28 -10.55
CA GLU A 10 2.76 1.79 -10.44
C GLU A 10 1.95 1.06 -9.37
N GLN A 11 2.02 -0.27 -9.31
CA GLN A 11 1.31 -1.03 -8.28
C GLN A 11 1.85 -0.78 -6.87
N LEU A 12 3.17 -0.59 -6.72
CA LEU A 12 3.77 -0.21 -5.45
C LEU A 12 3.33 1.19 -4.99
N GLU A 13 3.25 2.16 -5.91
CA GLU A 13 2.70 3.48 -5.59
C GLU A 13 1.21 3.40 -5.17
N ASN A 14 0.42 2.58 -5.86
CA ASN A 14 -0.98 2.34 -5.52
C ASN A 14 -1.13 1.67 -4.15
N PHE A 15 -0.28 0.70 -3.85
CA PHE A 15 -0.18 0.07 -2.54
C PHE A 15 0.06 1.09 -1.42
N GLY A 16 1.04 1.99 -1.60
CA GLY A 16 1.32 3.04 -0.62
C GLY A 16 0.16 4.02 -0.43
N LYS A 17 -0.51 4.40 -1.53
CA LYS A 17 -1.72 5.24 -1.48
C LYS A 17 -2.87 4.55 -0.72
N ARG A 18 -3.09 3.26 -0.95
CA ARG A 18 -4.13 2.47 -0.25
C ARG A 18 -3.87 2.42 1.26
N LEU A 19 -2.63 2.15 1.68
CA LEU A 19 -2.25 2.20 3.10
C LEU A 19 -2.53 3.57 3.73
N LYS A 20 -2.11 4.64 3.05
CA LYS A 20 -2.35 6.02 3.51
C LYS A 20 -3.83 6.32 3.65
N LYS A 21 -4.66 5.93 2.68
CA LYS A 21 -6.10 6.14 2.69
C LYS A 21 -6.75 5.43 3.89
N ILE A 22 -6.47 4.15 4.09
CA ILE A 22 -7.05 3.39 5.22
C ILE A 22 -6.60 3.98 6.57
N ARG A 23 -5.33 4.39 6.68
CA ARG A 23 -4.85 5.09 7.88
C ARG A 23 -5.66 6.36 8.15
N GLN A 24 -5.91 7.18 7.13
CA GLN A 24 -6.69 8.41 7.26
C GLN A 24 -8.16 8.13 7.61
N GLU A 25 -8.76 7.09 7.02
CA GLU A 25 -10.12 6.64 7.34
C GLU A 25 -10.26 6.20 8.80
N LYS A 26 -9.18 5.67 9.40
CA LYS A 26 -9.10 5.38 10.84
C LYS A 26 -8.81 6.60 11.73
N GLY A 27 -8.78 7.80 11.18
CA GLY A 27 -8.60 9.05 11.93
C GLY A 27 -7.14 9.47 12.16
N PHE A 28 -6.17 8.75 11.60
CA PHE A 28 -4.76 9.09 11.74
C PHE A 28 -4.32 10.04 10.63
N THR A 29 -4.03 11.30 10.96
CA THR A 29 -3.49 12.28 9.99
C THR A 29 -1.98 12.16 9.82
N ASN A 30 -1.26 11.71 10.86
CA ASN A 30 0.19 11.51 10.86
C ASN A 30 0.58 10.02 10.79
N TYR A 31 1.43 9.65 9.83
CA TYR A 31 1.91 8.26 9.66
C TYR A 31 2.83 7.81 10.81
N GLU A 32 3.55 8.73 11.45
CA GLU A 32 4.44 8.42 12.59
C GLU A 32 3.66 8.09 13.84
N GLN A 33 2.54 8.78 14.05
CA GLN A 33 1.61 8.48 15.13
C GLN A 33 1.01 7.09 14.94
N PHE A 34 0.45 6.82 13.76
CA PHE A 34 -0.08 5.49 13.43
C PHE A 34 0.97 4.39 13.65
N ALA A 35 2.18 4.58 13.14
CA ALA A 35 3.25 3.60 13.31
C ALA A 35 3.62 3.39 14.78
N TYR A 36 3.66 4.46 15.59
CA TYR A 36 3.95 4.38 17.01
C TYR A 36 2.86 3.60 17.77
N GLU A 37 1.58 3.96 17.59
CA GLU A 37 0.46 3.32 18.30
C GLU A 37 0.34 1.83 17.98
N HIS A 38 0.71 1.44 16.77
CA HIS A 38 0.66 0.06 16.33
C HIS A 38 2.00 -0.70 16.40
N ASN A 39 3.01 -0.15 17.08
CA ASN A 39 4.33 -0.76 17.25
C ASN A 39 5.03 -1.14 15.92
N ILE A 40 4.85 -0.32 14.89
CA ILE A 40 5.52 -0.43 13.60
C ILE A 40 6.70 0.55 13.56
N GLY A 41 7.83 0.16 12.96
CA GLY A 41 8.94 1.09 12.75
C GLY A 41 8.51 2.29 11.90
N ARG A 42 8.56 3.51 12.44
CA ARG A 42 8.10 4.76 11.77
C ARG A 42 8.70 4.94 10.38
N ALA A 43 10.02 4.79 10.26
CA ALA A 43 10.72 4.90 8.97
C ALA A 43 10.29 3.82 7.97
N GLN A 44 9.96 2.62 8.45
CA GLN A 44 9.50 1.52 7.62
C GLN A 44 8.08 1.78 7.11
N TYR A 45 7.17 2.17 7.99
CA TYR A 45 5.80 2.51 7.60
C TYR A 45 5.75 3.70 6.62
N GLY A 46 6.56 4.73 6.86
CA GLY A 46 6.68 5.87 5.93
C GLY A 46 7.24 5.50 4.56
N ARG A 47 8.07 4.44 4.44
CA ARG A 47 8.50 3.91 3.14
C ARG A 47 7.37 3.16 2.44
N TYR A 48 6.55 2.41 3.18
CA TYR A 48 5.41 1.71 2.62
C TYR A 48 4.38 2.66 2.00
N GLU A 49 4.04 3.77 2.68
CA GLU A 49 3.13 4.78 2.10
C GLU A 49 3.70 5.48 0.85
N LYS A 50 5.02 5.42 0.65
CA LYS A 50 5.72 5.93 -0.54
C LYS A 50 5.90 4.89 -1.65
N GLY A 51 5.37 3.67 -1.45
CA GLY A 51 5.46 2.59 -2.43
C GLY A 51 6.79 1.83 -2.41
N SER A 52 7.41 1.66 -1.25
CA SER A 52 8.49 0.66 -1.14
C SER A 52 7.90 -0.76 -1.11
N ASP A 53 8.63 -1.70 -1.71
CA ASP A 53 8.28 -3.12 -1.64
C ASP A 53 8.32 -3.68 -0.20
N LEU A 54 7.59 -4.77 0.04
CA LEU A 54 7.54 -5.48 1.31
C LEU A 54 7.28 -6.97 1.11
N ARG A 55 7.72 -7.76 2.08
CA ARG A 55 7.38 -9.19 2.15
C ARG A 55 5.87 -9.35 2.42
N LEU A 56 5.25 -10.36 1.82
CA LEU A 56 3.83 -10.70 2.05
C LEU A 56 3.52 -10.90 3.54
N SER A 57 4.43 -11.50 4.32
CA SER A 57 4.26 -11.63 5.77
C SER A 57 4.17 -10.30 6.50
N SER A 58 4.88 -9.27 6.02
CA SER A 58 4.80 -7.92 6.58
C SER A 58 3.49 -7.25 6.21
N LEU A 59 3.01 -7.47 4.98
CA LEU A 59 1.68 -7.02 4.56
C LEU A 59 0.60 -7.60 5.47
N LEU A 60 0.55 -8.92 5.64
CA LEU A 60 -0.48 -9.58 6.45
C LEU A 60 -0.49 -9.10 7.91
N LYS A 61 0.69 -8.82 8.49
CA LYS A 61 0.78 -8.22 9.83
C LYS A 61 0.20 -6.80 9.85
N LEU A 62 0.51 -6.00 8.83
CA LEU A 62 0.01 -4.64 8.71
C LEU A 62 -1.51 -4.59 8.52
N LEU A 63 -2.05 -5.45 7.66
CA LEU A 63 -3.50 -5.56 7.45
C LEU A 63 -4.23 -5.99 8.73
N ARG A 64 -3.65 -6.93 9.50
CA ARG A 64 -4.21 -7.34 10.79
C ARG A 64 -4.26 -6.19 11.80
N VAL A 65 -3.19 -5.41 11.87
CA VAL A 65 -3.11 -4.19 12.70
C VAL A 65 -4.13 -3.15 12.25
N MET A 66 -4.35 -3.04 10.94
CA MET A 66 -5.34 -2.15 10.33
C MET A 66 -6.74 -2.77 10.30
N GLU A 67 -6.97 -3.95 10.88
CA GLU A 67 -8.26 -4.64 10.92
C GLU A 67 -8.99 -4.63 9.56
N ILE A 68 -8.25 -4.92 8.49
CA ILE A 68 -8.76 -4.97 7.13
C ILE A 68 -8.38 -6.32 6.49
N ASP A 69 -9.32 -6.93 5.79
CA ASP A 69 -9.06 -8.18 5.08
C ASP A 69 -8.28 -7.92 3.78
N PRO A 70 -7.46 -8.88 3.30
CA PRO A 70 -6.74 -8.74 2.04
C PRO A 70 -7.67 -8.45 0.84
N VAL A 71 -8.84 -9.08 0.80
CA VAL A 71 -9.82 -8.87 -0.28
C VAL A 71 -10.27 -7.41 -0.32
N GLU A 72 -10.59 -6.85 0.84
CA GLU A 72 -10.98 -5.45 0.96
C GLU A 72 -9.79 -4.52 0.67
N PHE A 73 -8.58 -4.86 1.12
CA PHE A 73 -7.40 -4.05 0.82
C PHE A 73 -7.17 -3.89 -0.68
N PHE A 74 -7.27 -4.99 -1.46
CA PHE A 74 -7.01 -5.01 -2.91
C PHE A 74 -8.25 -4.70 -3.77
N SER A 75 -9.39 -4.36 -3.19
CA SER A 75 -10.64 -4.10 -3.93
C SER A 75 -10.62 -2.79 -4.74
N GLU A 76 -9.74 -1.85 -4.42
CA GLU A 76 -9.63 -0.56 -5.09
C GLU A 76 -8.17 -0.11 -5.32
N GLY A 77 -7.95 0.68 -6.37
CA GLY A 77 -6.65 1.29 -6.67
C GLY A 77 -5.65 0.40 -7.41
N PHE A 78 -5.95 -0.88 -7.65
CA PHE A 78 -5.10 -1.81 -8.40
C PHE A 78 -5.69 -2.08 -9.78
N THR A 79 -4.90 -1.88 -10.84
CA THR A 79 -5.35 -2.06 -12.23
C THR A 79 -4.26 -2.68 -13.09
N PHE A 80 -4.67 -3.46 -14.08
CA PHE A 80 -3.84 -3.79 -15.22
C PHE A 80 -4.16 -2.79 -16.33
N LYS A 81 -3.19 -1.95 -16.71
CA LYS A 81 -3.28 -1.26 -17.99
C LYS A 81 -3.14 -2.32 -19.08
N LYS A 82 -4.25 -2.77 -19.64
CA LYS A 82 -4.19 -3.49 -20.92
C LYS A 82 -3.61 -2.49 -21.92
N GLY A 83 -2.47 -2.82 -22.51
CA GLY A 83 -1.93 -2.05 -23.62
C GLY A 83 -3.05 -1.83 -24.63
N SER A 84 -3.23 -0.58 -25.06
CA SER A 84 -4.12 -0.19 -26.15
C SER A 84 -3.73 -0.99 -27.39
N LYS A 85 -4.36 -2.15 -27.56
CA LYS A 85 -4.40 -2.91 -28.80
C LYS A 85 -5.76 -2.63 -29.43
N GLY A 86 -5.75 -1.68 -30.36
CA GLY A 86 -6.64 -1.54 -31.51
C GLY A 86 -8.14 -1.52 -31.26
N ASP A 87 -8.74 -0.34 -31.39
CA ASP A 87 -9.86 -0.19 -32.32
C ASP A 87 -9.31 0.16 -33.71
#